data_AF-A0A7W2I4I2-F1
#
_entry.id   AF-A0A7W2I4I2-F1
#
_cell.length_a   1.000
_cell.length_b   1.000
_cell.length_c   1.000
_cell.angle_alpha   90.00
_cell.angle_beta   90.00
_cell.angle_gamma   90.00
#
_symmetry.space_group_name_H-M   'P 1'
#
loop_
_entity.id
_entity.type
_entity.pdbx_description
1 polymer ?
#
loop_
_entity_poly.entity_id
_entity_poly.type
_entity_poly.pdbx_seq_one_letter_code
_entity_poly.pdbx_strand_id
1 'polypeptide(L)'
;MRVAVIDTGVAPHPEITHLRPGRDFVAADALHDCDNHGTAVAGIIAGHTLGIAPDAEIISIRQTSAHYRDVDAGNLQTLTDAIHNALDEGASVLNISVVSCLEPGFASRIDTSGIAAALHRAEAQGAVVVAAAGNAGPDCEPGFEVFPARFPTVLAVAARADDHAIADYSLPAALSAPGHAPAALAPGGWAEGTLVKDGVHPYAGTSFATPVVSGTVALLQSRYPGIAPEHVRSLLDASAQPGGGAIDPLAALTQLTPHELADRPTAQVRPVDPRPNPAVGRLGALAGAALALAALVVALRARQL
;
A
#
# COMPACT_ATOMS: atom_id res chain seq x y z
N MET A 1 16.86 -2.64 -6.07
CA MET A 1 15.66 -2.80 -6.93
C MET A 1 15.49 -1.55 -7.77
N ARG A 2 14.84 -1.64 -8.95
CA ARG A 2 14.61 -0.46 -9.79
C ARG A 2 13.16 -0.01 -9.70
N VAL A 3 12.96 1.26 -9.36
CA VAL A 3 11.63 1.87 -9.24
C VAL A 3 11.53 3.00 -10.26
N ALA A 4 10.62 2.85 -11.22
CA ALA A 4 10.28 3.94 -12.13
C ALA A 4 9.30 4.89 -11.46
N VAL A 5 9.65 6.18 -11.47
CA VAL A 5 8.77 7.27 -11.04
C VAL A 5 8.23 7.92 -12.31
N ILE A 6 6.99 7.57 -12.65
CA ILE A 6 6.24 8.15 -13.78
C ILE A 6 5.50 9.37 -13.23
N ASP A 7 6.07 10.54 -13.42
CA ASP A 7 5.64 11.79 -12.77
C ASP A 7 6.10 13.03 -13.56
N THR A 8 6.52 14.09 -12.87
CA THR A 8 6.92 15.41 -13.40
C THR A 8 8.42 15.54 -13.65
N GLY A 9 9.15 14.43 -13.58
CA GLY A 9 10.61 14.38 -13.57
C GLY A 9 11.16 14.27 -12.16
N VAL A 10 12.47 14.02 -12.03
CA VAL A 10 13.16 13.90 -10.74
C VAL A 10 14.48 14.65 -10.83
N ALA A 11 14.61 15.73 -10.08
CA ALA A 11 15.85 16.49 -10.01
C ALA A 11 16.96 15.69 -9.30
N PRO A 12 18.22 15.73 -9.78
CA PRO A 12 19.34 15.18 -9.05
C PRO A 12 19.45 15.81 -7.66
N HIS A 13 19.53 14.96 -6.65
CA HIS A 13 19.56 15.39 -5.25
C HIS A 13 20.51 14.50 -4.43
N PRO A 14 21.30 15.03 -3.47
CA PRO A 14 22.23 14.23 -2.66
C PRO A 14 21.58 13.09 -1.86
N GLU A 15 20.29 13.23 -1.52
CA GLU A 15 19.53 12.16 -0.84
C GLU A 15 19.15 11.00 -1.77
N ILE A 16 19.25 11.14 -3.10
CA ILE A 16 18.94 10.07 -4.05
C ILE A 16 20.25 9.55 -4.66
N THR A 17 20.80 8.50 -4.04
CA THR A 17 22.11 7.94 -4.40
C THR A 17 22.15 7.35 -5.81
N HIS A 18 21.02 6.78 -6.26
CA HIS A 18 20.92 6.05 -7.52
C HIS A 18 19.76 6.62 -8.34
N LEU A 19 20.08 7.60 -9.18
CA LEU A 19 19.13 8.22 -10.09
C LEU A 19 19.60 8.08 -11.53
N ARG A 20 18.69 7.70 -12.42
CA ARG A 20 18.95 7.73 -13.86
C ARG A 20 17.74 8.23 -14.66
N PRO A 21 17.99 8.80 -15.85
CA PRO A 21 16.91 9.22 -16.73
C PRO A 21 16.28 8.00 -17.43
N GLY A 22 14.96 7.96 -17.45
CA GLY A 22 14.17 7.29 -18.48
C GLY A 22 13.78 8.29 -19.56
N ARG A 23 12.61 8.11 -20.18
CA ARG A 23 12.11 9.02 -21.22
C ARG A 23 11.40 10.24 -20.61
N ASP A 24 11.56 11.38 -21.29
CA ASP A 24 10.72 12.56 -21.11
C ASP A 24 9.68 12.62 -22.23
N PHE A 25 8.41 12.70 -21.86
CA PHE A 25 7.27 12.83 -22.77
C PHE A 25 6.76 14.28 -22.87
N VAL A 26 7.26 15.17 -22.02
CA VAL A 26 6.82 16.57 -21.90
C VAL A 26 7.75 17.51 -22.68
N ALA A 27 9.07 17.35 -22.52
CA ALA A 27 10.05 18.09 -23.32
C ALA A 27 11.30 17.26 -23.67
N ALA A 28 12.46 17.54 -23.08
CA ALA A 28 13.74 16.94 -23.45
C ALA A 28 14.61 16.40 -22.30
N ASP A 29 14.25 16.59 -21.03
CA ASP A 29 15.05 16.15 -19.89
C ASP A 29 14.18 15.62 -18.74
N ALA A 30 14.24 14.30 -18.53
CA ALA A 30 13.53 13.62 -17.46
C ALA A 30 14.13 13.90 -16.06
N LEU A 31 15.35 14.43 -15.98
CA LEU A 31 15.96 14.85 -14.71
C LEU A 31 15.64 16.30 -14.34
N HIS A 32 14.81 16.97 -15.14
CA HIS A 32 14.31 18.30 -14.81
C HIS A 32 12.89 18.21 -14.23
N ASP A 33 12.77 18.56 -12.96
CA ASP A 33 11.49 18.69 -12.27
C ASP A 33 11.25 20.16 -11.91
N CYS A 34 10.38 20.81 -12.66
CA CYS A 34 9.96 22.18 -12.39
C CYS A 34 8.73 22.28 -11.47
N ASP A 35 8.03 21.16 -11.25
CA ASP A 35 6.80 21.08 -10.47
C ASP A 35 7.06 20.70 -9.00
N ASN A 36 8.24 20.15 -8.72
CA ASN A 36 8.67 19.57 -7.46
C ASN A 36 7.80 18.43 -6.95
N HIS A 37 7.02 17.79 -7.82
CA HIS A 37 6.14 16.70 -7.43
C HIS A 37 6.88 15.36 -7.54
N GLY A 38 7.56 15.09 -8.65
CA GLY A 38 8.26 13.84 -8.88
C GLY A 38 9.50 13.69 -8.02
N THR A 39 10.23 14.79 -7.74
CA THR A 39 11.36 14.80 -6.81
C THR A 39 10.92 14.49 -5.38
N ALA A 40 9.79 15.05 -4.94
CA ALA A 40 9.19 14.75 -3.65
C ALA A 40 8.76 13.27 -3.54
N VAL A 41 8.08 12.75 -4.58
CA VAL A 41 7.67 11.35 -4.69
C VAL A 41 8.88 10.40 -4.67
N ALA A 42 9.93 10.69 -5.44
CA ALA A 42 11.16 9.90 -5.46
C ALA A 42 11.87 9.90 -4.11
N GLY A 43 11.83 11.02 -3.38
CA GLY A 43 12.36 11.12 -2.02
C GLY A 43 11.66 10.22 -1.00
N ILE A 44 10.33 10.08 -1.09
CA ILE A 44 9.57 9.15 -0.23
C ILE A 44 9.98 7.69 -0.55
N ILE A 45 10.28 7.38 -1.80
CA ILE A 45 10.72 6.03 -2.19
C ILE A 45 12.16 5.78 -1.73
N ALA A 46 13.11 6.61 -2.13
CA ALA A 46 14.54 6.29 -2.08
C ALA A 46 15.42 7.39 -1.47
N GLY A 47 14.85 8.37 -0.78
CA GLY A 47 15.63 9.34 -0.02
C GLY A 47 16.46 8.63 1.05
N HIS A 48 17.77 8.88 1.10
CA HIS A 48 18.69 8.21 2.00
C HIS A 48 18.28 8.33 3.48
N THR A 49 17.78 9.50 3.91
CA THR A 49 17.41 9.74 5.31
C THR A 49 16.01 9.26 5.68
N LEU A 50 15.01 9.50 4.82
CA LEU A 50 13.58 9.31 5.14
C LEU A 50 12.82 8.41 4.15
N GLY A 51 13.47 7.93 3.10
CA GLY A 51 12.86 7.08 2.09
C GLY A 51 12.57 5.68 2.64
N ILE A 52 11.54 5.04 2.10
CA ILE A 52 11.15 3.69 2.50
C ILE A 52 12.21 2.66 2.03
N ALA A 53 12.73 2.81 0.82
CA ALA A 53 13.71 1.93 0.18
C ALA A 53 14.92 2.75 -0.32
N PRO A 54 15.80 3.24 0.58
CA PRO A 54 16.89 4.17 0.25
C PRO A 54 17.92 3.62 -0.75
N ASP A 55 18.05 2.29 -0.85
CA ASP A 55 18.96 1.62 -1.81
C ASP A 55 18.30 1.35 -3.17
N ALA A 56 17.06 1.79 -3.39
CA ALA A 56 16.40 1.64 -4.68
C ALA A 56 17.01 2.58 -5.73
N GLU A 57 17.19 2.06 -6.94
CA GLU A 57 17.55 2.86 -8.11
C GLU A 57 16.29 3.49 -8.69
N ILE A 58 16.23 4.82 -8.72
CA ILE A 58 15.13 5.60 -9.29
C ILE A 58 15.36 5.80 -10.78
N ILE A 59 14.36 5.43 -11.59
CA ILE A 59 14.28 5.75 -13.01
C ILE A 59 13.27 6.89 -13.15
N SER A 60 13.75 8.08 -13.53
CA SER A 60 12.88 9.23 -13.73
C SER A 60 12.20 9.16 -15.10
N ILE A 61 10.87 9.14 -15.14
CA ILE A 61 10.08 9.22 -16.37
C ILE A 61 9.16 10.42 -16.25
N ARG A 62 9.41 11.44 -17.05
CA ARG A 62 8.58 12.65 -17.03
C ARG A 62 7.40 12.51 -17.98
N GLN A 63 6.21 12.38 -17.41
CA GLN A 63 4.96 12.12 -18.11
C GLN A 63 4.00 13.33 -18.11
N THR A 64 4.06 14.19 -17.09
CA THR A 64 3.24 15.42 -16.98
C THR A 64 4.07 16.62 -16.51
N SER A 65 3.53 17.83 -16.66
CA SER A 65 3.99 19.02 -15.94
C SER A 65 2.89 20.07 -15.91
N ALA A 66 2.70 20.76 -14.78
CA ALA A 66 1.80 21.89 -14.68
C ALA A 66 2.36 23.16 -15.37
N HIS A 67 3.68 23.19 -15.64
CA HIS A 67 4.37 24.27 -16.34
C HIS A 67 4.34 24.12 -17.87
N TYR A 68 4.05 22.92 -18.38
CA TYR A 68 3.95 22.63 -19.82
C TYR A 68 2.57 22.07 -20.15
N ARG A 69 1.57 22.95 -20.28
CA ARG A 69 0.17 22.57 -20.53
C ARG A 69 -0.23 22.51 -22.01
N ASP A 70 0.54 23.16 -22.87
CA ASP A 70 0.28 23.24 -24.32
C ASP A 70 0.97 22.13 -25.13
N VAL A 71 1.50 21.10 -24.45
CA VAL A 71 2.12 19.93 -25.07
C VAL A 71 1.18 18.73 -25.01
N ASP A 72 1.26 17.85 -26.01
CA ASP A 72 0.46 16.61 -26.06
C ASP A 72 1.07 15.51 -25.16
N ALA A 73 1.10 15.79 -23.86
CA ALA A 73 1.57 14.91 -22.80
C ALA A 73 0.54 14.85 -21.66
N GLY A 74 0.75 13.97 -20.68
CA GLY A 74 -0.20 13.81 -19.57
C GLY A 74 -1.49 13.05 -19.90
N ASN A 75 -1.63 12.57 -21.13
CA ASN A 75 -2.80 11.81 -21.59
C ASN A 75 -2.59 10.28 -21.46
N LEU A 76 -3.67 9.51 -21.68
CA LEU A 76 -3.66 8.05 -21.53
C LEU A 76 -2.67 7.33 -22.48
N GLN A 77 -2.44 7.88 -23.67
CA GLN A 77 -1.49 7.33 -24.63
C GLN A 77 -0.05 7.49 -24.13
N THR A 78 0.33 8.70 -23.72
CA THR A 78 1.67 8.94 -23.15
C THR A 78 1.90 8.19 -21.84
N LEU A 79 0.85 7.96 -21.03
CA LEU A 79 0.94 7.07 -19.87
C LEU A 79 1.22 5.61 -20.28
N THR A 80 0.56 5.12 -21.32
CA THR A 80 0.80 3.77 -21.87
C THR A 80 2.25 3.63 -22.33
N ASP A 81 2.75 4.63 -23.07
CA ASP A 81 4.13 4.64 -23.54
C ASP A 81 5.14 4.79 -22.39
N ALA A 82 4.80 5.52 -21.33
CA ALA A 82 5.61 5.64 -20.12
C ALA A 82 5.73 4.31 -19.36
N ILE A 83 4.64 3.53 -19.27
CA ILE A 83 4.67 2.18 -18.69
C ILE A 83 5.60 1.29 -19.53
N HIS A 84 5.49 1.31 -20.86
CA HIS A 84 6.39 0.55 -21.72
C HIS A 84 7.85 0.99 -21.55
N ASN A 85 8.13 2.29 -21.49
CA ASN A 85 9.48 2.79 -21.27
C ASN A 85 10.04 2.34 -19.91
N ALA A 86 9.26 2.41 -18.84
CA ALA A 86 9.69 1.91 -17.52
C ALA A 86 10.08 0.43 -17.56
N LEU A 87 9.31 -0.39 -18.28
CA LEU A 87 9.59 -1.81 -18.46
C LEU A 87 10.81 -2.07 -19.36
N ASP A 88 11.00 -1.28 -20.42
CA ASP A 88 12.19 -1.35 -21.28
C ASP A 88 13.47 -0.98 -20.51
N GLU A 89 13.35 -0.03 -19.59
CA GLU A 89 14.38 0.34 -18.62
C GLU A 89 14.57 -0.73 -17.52
N GLY A 90 13.74 -1.78 -17.48
CA GLY A 90 13.87 -2.86 -16.52
C GLY A 90 13.51 -2.45 -15.08
N ALA A 91 12.55 -1.54 -14.94
CA ALA A 91 11.90 -1.25 -13.66
C ALA A 91 11.15 -2.50 -13.14
N SER A 92 11.29 -2.78 -11.85
CA SER A 92 10.57 -3.86 -11.15
C SER A 92 9.34 -3.34 -10.39
N VAL A 93 9.31 -2.03 -10.14
CA VAL A 93 8.18 -1.31 -9.56
C VAL A 93 7.92 -0.06 -10.39
N LEU A 94 6.66 0.20 -10.75
CA LEU A 94 6.24 1.41 -11.45
C LEU A 94 5.35 2.21 -10.52
N ASN A 95 5.86 3.34 -10.03
CA ASN A 95 5.12 4.30 -9.24
C ASN A 95 4.46 5.33 -10.18
N ILE A 96 3.13 5.34 -10.23
CA ILE A 96 2.33 6.23 -11.06
C ILE A 96 1.53 7.18 -10.14
N SER A 97 2.13 8.32 -9.84
CA SER A 97 1.57 9.32 -8.92
C SER A 97 0.74 10.40 -9.64
N VAL A 98 0.67 10.34 -10.96
CA VAL A 98 -0.16 11.20 -11.83
C VAL A 98 -1.20 10.34 -12.55
N VAL A 99 -2.47 10.72 -12.44
CA VAL A 99 -3.59 9.91 -12.92
C VAL A 99 -4.46 10.68 -13.90
N SER A 100 -5.13 9.95 -14.80
CA SER A 100 -6.18 10.51 -15.65
C SER A 100 -7.54 10.14 -15.05
N CYS A 101 -8.29 11.15 -14.59
CA CYS A 101 -9.67 10.98 -14.17
C CYS A 101 -10.60 11.30 -15.33
N LEU A 102 -11.47 10.36 -15.70
CA LEU A 102 -12.40 10.50 -16.81
C LEU A 102 -13.84 10.30 -16.34
N GLU A 103 -14.74 11.16 -16.78
CA GLU A 103 -16.17 10.96 -16.58
C GLU A 103 -16.61 9.59 -17.14
N PRO A 104 -17.45 8.79 -16.44
CA PRO A 104 -17.80 7.43 -16.85
C PRO A 104 -18.34 7.31 -18.29
N GLY A 105 -19.15 8.28 -18.71
CA GLY A 105 -19.70 8.33 -20.07
C GLY A 105 -18.62 8.49 -21.14
N PHE A 106 -17.55 9.24 -20.85
CA PHE A 106 -16.40 9.37 -21.73
C PHE A 106 -15.48 8.16 -21.62
N ALA A 107 -15.15 7.73 -20.40
CA ALA A 107 -14.28 6.58 -20.13
C ALA A 107 -14.75 5.30 -20.83
N SER A 108 -16.07 5.06 -20.88
CA SER A 108 -16.65 3.89 -21.56
C SER A 108 -16.46 3.87 -23.08
N ARG A 109 -16.10 5.01 -23.68
CA ARG A 109 -15.87 5.17 -25.13
C ARG A 109 -14.39 5.20 -25.51
N ILE A 110 -13.50 5.25 -24.52
CA ILE A 110 -12.06 5.29 -24.75
C ILE A 110 -11.53 3.88 -24.97
N ASP A 111 -10.67 3.73 -25.98
CA ASP A 111 -9.94 2.48 -26.17
C ASP A 111 -8.90 2.32 -25.06
N THR A 112 -9.08 1.27 -24.25
CA THR A 112 -8.22 0.94 -23.12
C THR A 112 -7.30 -0.25 -23.42
N SER A 113 -7.33 -0.78 -24.65
CA SER A 113 -6.54 -1.96 -25.03
C SER A 113 -5.04 -1.72 -24.92
N GLY A 114 -4.56 -0.53 -25.28
CA GLY A 114 -3.15 -0.15 -25.17
C GLY A 114 -2.64 -0.19 -23.74
N ILE A 115 -3.31 0.52 -22.82
CA ILE A 115 -2.92 0.51 -21.41
C ILE A 115 -3.10 -0.87 -20.77
N ALA A 116 -4.16 -1.61 -21.12
CA ALA A 116 -4.35 -2.97 -20.63
C ALA A 116 -3.22 -3.91 -21.08
N ALA A 117 -2.75 -3.78 -22.32
CA ALA A 117 -1.61 -4.54 -22.83
C ALA A 117 -0.29 -4.16 -22.12
N ALA A 118 -0.09 -2.87 -21.83
CA ALA A 118 1.07 -2.40 -21.07
C ALA A 118 1.08 -2.94 -19.63
N LEU A 119 -0.08 -2.96 -18.96
CA LEU A 119 -0.22 -3.54 -17.62
C LEU A 119 -0.06 -5.07 -17.64
N HIS A 120 -0.61 -5.76 -18.63
CA HIS A 120 -0.37 -7.20 -18.81
C HIS A 120 1.11 -7.51 -19.05
N ARG A 121 1.81 -6.66 -19.81
CA ARG A 121 3.27 -6.79 -19.99
C ARG A 121 4.00 -6.60 -18.66
N ALA A 122 3.60 -5.64 -17.83
CA ALA A 122 4.20 -5.45 -16.50
C ALA A 122 4.07 -6.72 -15.65
N GLU A 123 2.86 -7.28 -15.56
CA GLU A 123 2.59 -8.55 -14.88
C GLU A 123 3.48 -9.69 -15.39
N ALA A 124 3.52 -9.87 -16.72
CA ALA A 124 4.30 -10.94 -17.36
C ALA A 124 5.81 -10.79 -17.14
N GLN A 125 6.31 -9.58 -16.93
CA GLN A 125 7.71 -9.30 -16.61
C GLN A 125 8.00 -9.31 -15.10
N GLY A 126 7.00 -9.58 -14.26
CA GLY A 126 7.13 -9.57 -12.80
C GLY A 126 7.24 -8.16 -12.20
N ALA A 127 6.91 -7.12 -12.97
CA ALA A 127 6.89 -5.74 -12.50
C ALA A 127 5.55 -5.43 -11.81
N VAL A 128 5.61 -4.71 -10.69
CA VAL A 128 4.43 -4.32 -9.92
C VAL A 128 4.09 -2.87 -10.24
N VAL A 129 2.84 -2.61 -10.61
CA VAL A 129 2.34 -1.26 -10.87
C VAL A 129 1.58 -0.75 -9.65
N VAL A 130 2.00 0.38 -9.11
CA VAL A 130 1.39 1.06 -7.96
C VAL A 130 0.95 2.44 -8.42
N ALA A 131 -0.32 2.78 -8.21
CA ALA A 131 -0.88 4.04 -8.70
C ALA A 131 -1.70 4.77 -7.64
N ALA A 132 -1.72 6.09 -7.73
CA ALA A 132 -2.58 6.92 -6.89
C ALA A 132 -4.06 6.61 -7.14
N ALA A 133 -4.87 6.53 -6.10
CA ALA A 133 -6.32 6.35 -6.24
C ALA A 133 -7.02 7.56 -6.88
N GLY A 134 -6.37 8.73 -6.87
CA GLY A 134 -6.92 10.00 -7.32
C GLY A 134 -7.43 10.86 -6.17
N ASN A 135 -7.45 12.18 -6.39
CA ASN A 135 -7.90 13.16 -5.41
C ASN A 135 -9.21 13.78 -5.91
N ALA A 136 -10.27 13.69 -5.09
CA ALA A 136 -11.55 14.32 -5.34
C ALA A 136 -11.37 15.83 -5.52
N GLY A 137 -11.86 16.34 -6.64
CA GLY A 137 -11.76 17.75 -6.99
C GLY A 137 -12.52 18.05 -8.28
N PRO A 138 -12.48 19.30 -8.78
CA PRO A 138 -13.22 19.70 -9.97
C PRO A 138 -12.90 18.86 -11.22
N ASP A 139 -11.65 18.38 -11.33
CA ASP A 139 -11.18 17.59 -12.47
C ASP A 139 -11.29 16.07 -12.23
N CYS A 140 -11.78 15.65 -11.07
CA CYS A 140 -11.87 14.25 -10.67
C CYS A 140 -12.99 14.06 -9.63
N GLU A 141 -14.24 14.08 -10.07
CA GLU A 141 -15.38 13.95 -9.15
C GLU A 141 -15.56 12.49 -8.67
N PRO A 142 -16.12 12.27 -7.47
CA PRO A 142 -16.48 10.93 -7.01
C PRO A 142 -17.32 10.17 -8.04
N GLY A 143 -16.87 8.98 -8.44
CA GLY A 143 -17.50 8.17 -9.47
C GLY A 143 -16.83 8.26 -10.85
N PHE A 144 -15.85 9.15 -11.03
CA PHE A 144 -15.01 9.17 -12.23
C PHE A 144 -14.11 7.92 -12.28
N GLU A 145 -13.77 7.51 -13.49
CA GLU A 145 -12.87 6.39 -13.74
C GLU A 145 -11.42 6.89 -13.71
N VAL A 146 -10.63 6.36 -12.78
CA VAL A 146 -9.24 6.78 -12.56
C VAL A 146 -8.28 5.79 -13.21
N PHE A 147 -7.51 6.26 -14.18
CA PHE A 147 -6.53 5.45 -14.90
C PHE A 147 -5.10 5.76 -14.40
N PRO A 148 -4.26 4.73 -14.15
CA PRO A 148 -4.51 3.30 -14.32
C PRO A 148 -5.10 2.61 -13.07
N ALA A 149 -5.40 3.35 -12.00
CA ALA A 149 -5.80 2.81 -10.70
C ALA A 149 -7.02 1.86 -10.74
N ARG A 150 -7.93 2.03 -11.69
CA ARG A 150 -9.12 1.16 -11.86
C ARG A 150 -8.80 -0.26 -12.33
N PHE A 151 -7.58 -0.52 -12.85
CA PHE A 151 -7.25 -1.84 -13.39
C PHE A 151 -6.94 -2.83 -12.27
N PRO A 152 -7.45 -4.09 -12.32
CA PRO A 152 -7.31 -5.06 -11.23
C PRO A 152 -5.86 -5.44 -10.88
N THR A 153 -4.93 -5.34 -11.83
CA THR A 153 -3.51 -5.66 -11.62
C THR A 153 -2.73 -4.52 -10.97
N VAL A 154 -3.33 -3.32 -10.92
CA VAL A 154 -2.71 -2.13 -10.34
C VAL A 154 -3.04 -2.04 -8.86
N LEU A 155 -2.00 -1.83 -8.05
CA LEU A 155 -2.14 -1.50 -6.64
C LEU A 155 -2.53 -0.03 -6.50
N ALA A 156 -3.85 0.24 -6.48
CA ALA A 156 -4.38 1.57 -6.19
C ALA A 156 -4.18 1.94 -4.72
N VAL A 157 -3.71 3.16 -4.45
CA VAL A 157 -3.37 3.63 -3.10
C VAL A 157 -4.15 4.90 -2.75
N ALA A 158 -4.98 4.79 -1.72
CA ALA A 158 -5.69 5.90 -1.11
C ALA A 158 -4.79 6.66 -0.12
N ALA A 159 -5.11 7.94 0.11
CA ALA A 159 -4.41 8.81 1.01
C ALA A 159 -5.09 8.83 2.38
N ARG A 160 -4.28 8.70 3.43
CA ARG A 160 -4.71 8.89 4.81
C ARG A 160 -4.40 10.31 5.27
N ALA A 161 -5.33 10.90 6.02
CA ALA A 161 -5.06 12.15 6.73
C ALA A 161 -4.22 11.88 7.99
N ASP A 162 -4.47 10.76 8.66
CA ASP A 162 -3.78 10.31 9.87
C ASP A 162 -3.87 8.78 10.07
N ASP A 163 -3.41 8.29 11.22
CA ASP A 163 -3.39 6.88 11.60
C ASP A 163 -4.78 6.23 11.75
N HIS A 164 -5.86 7.02 11.67
CA HIS A 164 -7.23 6.53 11.84
C HIS A 164 -8.19 6.87 10.69
N ALA A 165 -7.90 7.87 9.87
CA ALA A 165 -8.81 8.35 8.83
C ALA A 165 -8.20 8.41 7.42
N ILE A 166 -9.01 8.00 6.44
CA ILE A 166 -8.81 8.34 5.02
C ILE A 166 -9.01 9.85 4.87
N ALA A 167 -8.17 10.51 4.08
CA ALA A 167 -8.30 11.94 3.83
C ALA A 167 -9.58 12.24 3.03
N ASP A 168 -10.25 13.35 3.32
CA ASP A 168 -11.51 13.72 2.66
C ASP A 168 -11.39 13.87 1.13
N TYR A 169 -10.22 14.26 0.65
CA TYR A 169 -9.93 14.35 -0.78
C TYR A 169 -9.63 12.99 -1.42
N SER A 170 -9.36 11.93 -0.65
CA SER A 170 -8.91 10.67 -1.24
C SER A 170 -10.08 9.94 -1.90
N LEU A 171 -9.91 9.55 -3.16
CA LEU A 171 -10.76 8.52 -3.75
C LEU A 171 -10.47 7.15 -3.11
N PRO A 172 -11.47 6.25 -3.04
CA PRO A 172 -11.34 4.98 -2.35
C PRO A 172 -10.43 4.01 -3.11
N ALA A 173 -9.64 3.24 -2.36
CA ALA A 173 -8.87 2.11 -2.85
C ALA A 173 -8.72 1.04 -1.76
N ALA A 174 -8.27 -0.16 -2.16
CA ALA A 174 -8.09 -1.28 -1.23
C ALA A 174 -6.93 -1.05 -0.26
N LEU A 175 -5.88 -0.36 -0.70
CA LEU A 175 -4.72 0.00 0.10
C LEU A 175 -4.72 1.49 0.42
N SER A 176 -4.13 1.87 1.55
CA SER A 176 -3.88 3.26 1.90
C SER A 176 -2.53 3.47 2.58
N ALA A 177 -2.02 4.70 2.48
CA ALA A 177 -0.80 5.13 3.14
C ALA A 177 -0.90 6.61 3.51
N PRO A 178 0.01 7.16 4.36
CA PRO A 178 0.04 8.58 4.68
C PRO A 178 0.04 9.43 3.41
N GLY A 179 -0.99 10.27 3.24
CA GLY A 179 -1.14 11.13 2.07
C GLY A 179 -0.47 12.49 2.22
N HIS A 180 -0.01 12.84 3.42
CA HIS A 180 0.64 14.11 3.72
C HIS A 180 2.12 13.87 4.08
N ALA A 181 3.02 14.51 3.35
CA ALA A 181 4.45 14.54 3.65
C ALA A 181 4.81 15.91 4.24
N PRO A 182 5.07 16.02 5.55
CA PRO A 182 5.39 17.31 6.18
C PRO A 182 6.73 17.89 5.72
N ALA A 183 7.60 17.04 5.17
CA ALA A 183 8.82 17.44 4.47
C ALA A 183 9.06 16.45 3.33
N ALA A 184 9.43 16.97 2.16
CA ALA A 184 9.83 16.18 1.00
C ALA A 184 11.04 16.81 0.30
N LEU A 185 11.67 16.04 -0.58
CA LEU A 185 12.83 16.53 -1.33
C LEU A 185 12.42 17.57 -2.37
N ALA A 186 13.30 18.55 -2.55
CA ALA A 186 13.26 19.57 -3.58
C ALA A 186 14.68 19.83 -4.14
N PRO A 187 14.84 20.41 -5.34
CA PRO A 187 16.16 20.71 -5.92
C PRO A 187 17.13 21.46 -4.99
N GLY A 188 16.62 22.20 -4.01
CA GLY A 188 17.40 22.97 -3.04
C GLY A 188 17.53 22.36 -1.63
N GLY A 189 17.03 21.14 -1.39
CA GLY A 189 17.02 20.51 -0.07
C GLY A 189 15.63 20.01 0.33
N TRP A 190 15.27 20.11 1.60
CA TRP A 190 13.95 19.72 2.10
C TRP A 190 12.96 20.89 2.00
N ALA A 191 11.72 20.60 1.59
CA ALA A 191 10.63 21.55 1.51
C ALA A 191 9.38 21.01 2.20
N GLU A 192 8.58 21.89 2.79
CA GLU A 192 7.29 21.57 3.43
C GLU A 192 6.10 21.59 2.44
N GLY A 193 6.34 22.12 1.24
CA GLY A 193 5.33 22.26 0.20
C GLY A 193 5.84 23.04 -1.01
N THR A 194 5.01 23.14 -2.05
CA THR A 194 5.32 23.90 -3.26
C THR A 194 4.73 25.30 -3.15
N LEU A 195 5.55 26.32 -3.47
CA LEU A 195 5.10 27.70 -3.50
C LEU A 195 4.23 27.94 -4.76
N VAL A 196 2.96 28.28 -4.54
CA VAL A 196 2.03 28.74 -5.57
C VAL A 196 1.63 30.20 -5.31
N LYS A 197 0.86 30.81 -6.22
CA LYS A 197 0.49 32.24 -6.13
C LYS A 197 -0.13 32.64 -4.79
N ASP A 198 -0.89 31.74 -4.16
CA ASP A 198 -1.67 32.01 -2.95
C ASP A 198 -0.99 31.51 -1.66
N GLY A 199 0.26 31.03 -1.74
CA GLY A 199 1.03 30.58 -0.58
C GLY A 199 1.73 29.23 -0.79
N VAL A 200 2.18 28.63 0.31
CA VAL A 200 2.77 27.29 0.30
C VAL A 200 1.65 26.26 0.30
N HIS A 201 1.60 25.45 -0.75
CA HIS A 201 0.70 24.32 -0.84
C HIS A 201 1.40 23.06 -0.33
N PRO A 202 0.91 22.42 0.75
CA PRO A 202 1.60 21.28 1.35
C PRO A 202 1.62 20.07 0.40
N TYR A 203 2.58 19.18 0.61
CA TYR A 203 2.63 17.89 -0.08
C TYR A 203 1.55 16.95 0.47
N ALA A 204 0.32 17.13 -0.03
CA ALA A 204 -0.84 16.33 0.33
C ALA A 204 -1.53 15.77 -0.93
N GLY A 205 -1.77 14.46 -0.95
CA GLY A 205 -2.37 13.77 -2.09
C GLY A 205 -2.15 12.26 -2.07
N THR A 206 -3.01 11.53 -2.78
CA THR A 206 -2.80 10.10 -3.09
C THR A 206 -1.49 9.85 -3.83
N SER A 207 -0.99 10.86 -4.54
CA SER A 207 0.33 10.86 -5.17
C SER A 207 1.50 10.72 -4.20
N PHE A 208 1.36 11.17 -2.94
CA PHE A 208 2.38 11.01 -1.89
C PHE A 208 2.17 9.76 -1.03
N ALA A 209 0.96 9.20 -1.01
CA ALA A 209 0.70 7.88 -0.42
C ALA A 209 1.25 6.74 -1.29
N THR A 210 1.10 6.86 -2.61
CA THR A 210 1.59 5.89 -3.60
C THR A 210 3.07 5.49 -3.41
N PRO A 211 4.03 6.43 -3.27
CA PRO A 211 5.45 6.08 -3.09
C PRO A 211 5.76 5.33 -1.79
N VAL A 212 4.93 5.45 -0.75
CA VAL A 212 5.08 4.64 0.47
C VAL A 212 4.88 3.16 0.15
N VAL A 213 3.84 2.84 -0.62
CA VAL A 213 3.56 1.47 -1.06
C VAL A 213 4.58 1.02 -2.10
N SER A 214 4.97 1.87 -3.05
CA SER A 214 6.03 1.55 -4.04
C SER A 214 7.36 1.20 -3.38
N GLY A 215 7.78 1.98 -2.37
CA GLY A 215 8.97 1.67 -1.57
C GLY A 215 8.82 0.36 -0.81
N THR A 216 7.65 0.10 -0.22
CA THR A 216 7.35 -1.18 0.46
C THR A 216 7.46 -2.37 -0.50
N VAL A 217 6.93 -2.25 -1.71
CA VAL A 217 7.07 -3.26 -2.78
C VAL A 217 8.54 -3.46 -3.15
N ALA A 218 9.32 -2.39 -3.27
CA ALA A 218 10.75 -2.49 -3.57
C ALA A 218 11.52 -3.23 -2.47
N LEU A 219 11.17 -3.03 -1.19
CA LEU A 219 11.72 -3.81 -0.07
C LEU A 219 11.29 -5.29 -0.14
N LEU A 220 10.02 -5.57 -0.43
CA LEU A 220 9.51 -6.94 -0.58
C LEU A 220 10.22 -7.68 -1.70
N GLN A 221 10.39 -7.07 -2.87
CA GLN A 221 11.13 -7.66 -3.99
C GLN A 221 12.62 -7.84 -3.66
N SER A 222 13.22 -6.94 -2.86
CA SER A 222 14.61 -7.09 -2.38
C SER A 222 14.75 -8.28 -1.44
N ARG A 223 13.76 -8.51 -0.57
CA ARG A 223 13.71 -9.65 0.36
C ARG A 223 13.41 -10.98 -0.35
N TYR A 224 12.52 -10.96 -1.34
CA TYR A 224 12.08 -12.11 -2.11
C TYR A 224 12.33 -11.89 -3.62
N PRO A 225 13.59 -12.00 -4.10
CA PRO A 225 13.91 -11.79 -5.51
C PRO A 225 13.08 -12.71 -6.42
N GLY A 226 12.41 -12.12 -7.41
CA GLY A 226 11.56 -12.86 -8.36
C GLY A 226 10.16 -13.20 -7.85
N ILE A 227 9.73 -12.64 -6.70
CA ILE A 227 8.35 -12.75 -6.24
C ILE A 227 7.38 -12.25 -7.33
N ALA A 228 6.36 -13.07 -7.64
CA ALA A 228 5.36 -12.70 -8.63
C ALA A 228 4.48 -11.54 -8.13
N PRO A 229 4.03 -10.63 -9.00
CA PRO A 229 3.19 -9.50 -8.61
C PRO A 229 1.92 -9.90 -7.84
N GLU A 230 1.30 -11.03 -8.19
CA GLU A 230 0.15 -11.57 -7.46
C GLU A 230 0.44 -11.92 -6.00
N HIS A 231 1.64 -12.43 -5.71
CA HIS A 231 2.06 -12.75 -4.35
C HIS A 231 2.42 -11.48 -3.58
N VAL A 232 2.97 -10.46 -4.25
CA VAL A 232 3.16 -9.12 -3.65
C VAL A 232 1.82 -8.54 -3.23
N ARG A 233 0.81 -8.55 -4.12
CA ARG A 233 -0.56 -8.10 -3.79
C ARG A 233 -1.13 -8.86 -2.60
N SER A 234 -1.02 -10.19 -2.61
CA SER A 234 -1.51 -11.03 -1.52
C SER A 234 -0.83 -10.73 -0.17
N LEU A 235 0.48 -10.47 -0.17
CA LEU A 235 1.21 -10.09 1.04
C LEU A 235 0.76 -8.74 1.57
N LEU A 236 0.62 -7.75 0.68
CA LEU A 236 0.15 -6.41 1.05
C LEU A 236 -1.27 -6.48 1.61
N ASP A 237 -2.20 -7.14 0.93
CA ASP A 237 -3.58 -7.33 1.38
C ASP A 237 -3.66 -8.03 2.74
N ALA A 238 -2.84 -9.07 2.96
CA ALA A 238 -2.80 -9.80 4.22
C ALA A 238 -2.16 -9.00 5.37
N SER A 239 -1.24 -8.08 5.05
CA SER A 239 -0.57 -7.21 6.02
C SER A 239 -1.31 -5.91 6.31
N ALA A 240 -2.26 -5.54 5.44
CA ALA A 240 -2.96 -4.27 5.49
C ALA A 240 -3.84 -4.17 6.75
N GLN A 241 -3.81 -3.01 7.40
CA GLN A 241 -4.59 -2.81 8.62
C GLN A 241 -6.11 -2.79 8.33
N PRO A 242 -6.93 -3.41 9.20
CA PRO A 242 -8.39 -3.37 9.07
C PRO A 242 -8.94 -1.95 9.06
N GLY A 243 -10.05 -1.74 8.34
CA GLY A 243 -10.79 -0.47 8.37
C GLY A 243 -10.24 0.64 7.48
N GLY A 244 -9.23 0.36 6.65
CA GLY A 244 -8.75 1.32 5.66
C GLY A 244 -7.59 0.83 4.79
N GLY A 245 -7.12 -0.41 4.97
CA GLY A 245 -6.07 -0.96 4.12
C GLY A 245 -4.70 -0.33 4.33
N ALA A 246 -4.44 0.19 5.54
CA ALA A 246 -3.20 0.93 5.80
C ALA A 246 -1.99 0.00 5.66
N ILE A 247 -1.04 0.39 4.81
CA ILE A 247 0.23 -0.31 4.65
C ILE A 247 1.26 0.24 5.62
N ASP A 248 1.72 -0.64 6.51
CA ASP A 248 2.93 -0.44 7.31
C ASP A 248 4.07 -1.26 6.67
N PRO A 249 5.18 -0.62 6.23
CA PRO A 249 6.26 -1.34 5.55
C PRO A 249 6.85 -2.50 6.37
N LEU A 250 6.94 -2.34 7.70
CA LEU A 250 7.49 -3.36 8.59
C LEU A 250 6.54 -4.56 8.71
N ALA A 251 5.23 -4.31 8.88
CA ALA A 251 4.20 -5.35 8.90
C ALA A 251 4.19 -6.11 7.57
N ALA A 252 4.24 -5.42 6.43
CA ALA A 252 4.31 -6.05 5.12
C ALA A 252 5.55 -6.96 4.97
N LEU A 253 6.71 -6.51 5.42
CA LEU A 253 7.96 -7.28 5.34
C LEU A 253 8.05 -8.46 6.31
N THR A 254 7.30 -8.42 7.39
CA THR A 254 7.27 -9.48 8.42
C THR A 254 6.07 -10.40 8.29
N GLN A 255 5.14 -10.08 7.38
CA GLN A 255 4.00 -10.91 7.05
C GLN A 255 4.47 -12.26 6.52
N LEU A 256 4.01 -13.34 7.14
CA LEU A 256 4.36 -14.69 6.73
C LEU A 256 3.53 -15.10 5.51
N THR A 257 4.21 -15.66 4.53
CA THR A 257 3.58 -16.33 3.39
C THR A 257 2.89 -17.62 3.86
N PRO A 258 1.88 -18.11 3.12
CA PRO A 258 1.25 -19.42 3.39
C PRO A 258 2.26 -20.58 3.43
N HIS A 259 3.32 -20.52 2.62
CA HIS A 259 4.38 -21.53 2.64
C HIS A 259 5.19 -21.47 3.94
N GLU A 260 5.60 -20.27 4.38
CA GLU A 260 6.28 -20.08 5.66
C GLU A 260 5.40 -20.46 6.86
N LEU A 261 4.07 -20.33 6.75
CA LEU A 261 3.13 -20.81 7.76
C LEU A 261 3.03 -22.34 7.79
N ALA A 262 3.04 -23.00 6.62
CA ALA A 262 2.94 -24.46 6.52
C ALA A 262 4.17 -25.18 7.10
N ASP A 263 5.36 -24.56 6.99
CA ASP A 263 6.61 -25.13 7.52
C ASP A 263 6.81 -24.86 9.02
N ARG A 264 5.96 -24.05 9.66
CA ARG A 264 6.05 -23.79 11.10
C ARG A 264 5.43 -24.93 11.91
N PRO A 265 6.14 -25.45 12.94
CA PRO A 265 5.58 -26.45 13.82
C PRO A 265 4.32 -25.88 14.50
N THR A 266 3.20 -26.58 14.34
CA THR A 266 1.95 -26.22 14.98
C THR A 266 2.10 -26.30 16.49
N ALA A 267 1.69 -25.24 17.18
CA ALA A 267 1.68 -25.23 18.63
C ALA A 267 0.77 -26.36 19.12
N GLN A 268 1.35 -27.34 19.83
CA GLN A 268 0.56 -28.38 20.47
C GLN A 268 -0.11 -27.78 21.70
N VAL A 269 -1.42 -27.53 21.60
CA VAL A 269 -2.24 -27.14 22.74
C VAL A 269 -2.49 -28.39 23.56
N ARG A 270 -1.89 -28.47 24.75
CA ARG A 270 -2.26 -29.49 25.73
C ARG A 270 -3.43 -28.96 26.55
N PRO A 271 -4.63 -29.56 26.46
CA PRO A 271 -5.74 -29.15 27.31
C PRO A 271 -5.31 -29.21 28.77
N VAL A 272 -5.71 -28.22 29.56
CA VAL A 272 -5.59 -28.33 31.01
C VAL A 272 -6.57 -29.42 31.43
N ASP A 273 -6.08 -30.44 32.12
CA ASP A 273 -6.95 -31.46 32.72
C ASP A 273 -7.99 -30.73 33.59
N PRO A 274 -9.30 -31.03 33.44
CA PRO A 274 -10.33 -30.41 34.24
C PRO A 274 -9.98 -30.57 35.71
N ARG A 275 -9.73 -29.47 36.42
CA ARG A 275 -9.52 -29.53 37.87
C ARG A 275 -10.83 -30.02 38.49
N PRO A 276 -10.85 -31.11 39.27
CA PRO A 276 -12.05 -31.58 39.94
C PRO A 276 -12.65 -30.45 40.76
N ASN A 277 -13.93 -30.13 40.56
CA ASN A 277 -14.59 -29.10 41.35
C ASN A 277 -14.77 -29.62 42.79
N PRO A 278 -14.10 -29.04 43.80
CA PRO A 278 -14.18 -29.52 45.18
C PRO A 278 -15.60 -29.39 45.76
N ALA A 279 -16.46 -28.54 45.19
CA ALA A 279 -17.86 -28.44 45.59
C ALA A 279 -18.65 -29.72 45.30
N VAL A 280 -18.37 -30.41 44.19
CA VAL A 280 -19.03 -31.67 43.82
C VAL A 280 -18.66 -32.78 44.80
N GLY A 281 -17.38 -32.85 45.20
CA GLY A 281 -16.93 -33.77 46.25
C GLY A 281 -17.57 -33.49 47.62
N ARG A 282 -17.69 -32.20 47.99
CA ARG A 282 -18.35 -31.79 49.24
C ARG A 282 -19.85 -32.11 49.24
N LEU A 283 -20.54 -31.88 48.12
CA LEU A 283 -21.96 -32.23 47.94
C LEU A 283 -22.18 -33.74 48.07
N GLY A 284 -21.33 -34.56 47.44
CA GLY A 284 -21.39 -36.01 47.58
C GLY A 284 -21.19 -36.48 49.02
N ALA A 285 -20.21 -35.91 49.73
CA ALA A 285 -19.96 -36.23 51.14
C ALA A 285 -21.14 -35.85 52.05
N LEU A 286 -21.74 -34.67 51.85
CA LEU A 286 -22.91 -34.22 52.60
C LEU A 286 -24.14 -35.10 52.34
N ALA A 287 -24.39 -35.47 51.08
CA ALA A 287 -25.47 -36.36 50.71
C ALA A 287 -25.28 -37.77 51.33
N GLY A 288 -24.05 -38.29 51.31
CA GLY A 288 -23.71 -39.56 51.95
C GLY A 288 -23.91 -39.53 53.47
N ALA A 289 -23.49 -38.45 54.13
CA ALA A 289 -23.69 -38.26 55.56
C ALA A 289 -25.18 -38.18 55.93
N ALA A 290 -25.99 -37.47 55.13
CA ALA A 290 -27.44 -37.38 55.33
C ALA A 290 -28.14 -38.74 55.18
N LEU A 291 -27.76 -39.54 54.18
CA LEU A 291 -28.29 -40.89 53.98
C LEU A 291 -27.91 -41.83 55.14
N ALA A 292 -26.67 -41.76 55.61
CA ALA A 292 -26.22 -42.54 56.76
C ALA A 292 -26.98 -42.15 58.05
N LEU A 293 -27.22 -40.86 58.26
CA LEU A 293 -28.00 -40.37 59.39
C LEU A 293 -29.46 -40.85 59.31
N ALA A 294 -30.08 -40.78 58.14
CA ALA A 294 -31.44 -41.26 57.91
C ALA A 294 -31.55 -42.77 58.15
N ALA A 295 -30.60 -43.56 57.65
CA ALA A 295 -30.55 -45.00 57.90
C ALA A 295 -30.38 -45.33 59.39
N LEU A 296 -29.54 -44.58 60.11
CA LEU A 296 -29.36 -44.71 61.55
C LEU A 296 -30.65 -44.40 62.32
N VAL A 297 -31.35 -43.33 61.96
CA VAL A 297 -32.65 -42.96 62.57
C VAL A 297 -33.69 -44.04 62.33
N VAL A 298 -33.78 -44.60 61.12
CA VAL A 298 -34.69 -45.72 60.80
C VAL A 298 -34.35 -46.96 61.62
N ALA A 299 -33.06 -47.33 61.70
CA ALA A 299 -32.61 -48.48 62.49
C ALA A 299 -32.87 -48.32 63.99
N LEU A 300 -32.70 -47.11 64.54
CA LEU A 300 -33.00 -46.82 65.94
C LEU A 300 -34.50 -46.88 66.24
N ARG A 301 -35.36 -46.41 65.33
CA ARG A 301 -36.82 -46.53 65.48
C ARG A 301 -37.31 -47.98 65.37
N ALA A 302 -36.71 -48.78 64.49
CA ALA A 302 -37.05 -50.20 64.35
C ALA A 302 -36.69 -51.05 65.58
N ARG A 303 -35.79 -50.57 66.46
CA ARG A 303 -35.44 -51.23 67.73
C ARG A 303 -36.36 -50.87 68.91
N GLN A 304 -37.26 -49.90 68.75
CA GLN A 304 -38.18 -49.44 69.80
C GLN A 304 -39.63 -49.96 69.63
N LEU A 305 -39.86 -50.83 68.64
CA LEU A 305 -41.08 -51.59 68.41
C LEU A 305 -40.83 -53.06 68.76
#